data_AF-A0A0C9UJM4-F1
#
_entry.id   AF-A0A0C9UJM4-F1
#
_cell.length_a   1.000
_cell.length_b   1.000
_cell.length_c   1.000
_cell.angle_alpha   90.00
_cell.angle_beta   90.00
_cell.angle_gamma   90.00
#
_symmetry.space_group_name_H-M   'P 1'
#
loop_
_entity.id
_entity.type
_entity.pdbx_description
1 polymer ?
#
loop_
_entity_poly.entity_id
_entity_poly.type
_entity_poly.pdbx_seq_one_letter_code
_entity_poly.pdbx_strand_id
1 'polypeptide(L)'
;MKSFTAGLATLFAFTGAVSAVCTQSYVVQKGDICNVIALSRGISASQIFILNPNACPNIFIGQRLCLFDSAYNCQPVVDVIQPGDSCFSIATAFKITLTELFSLNSNIDSVSCTNIFPGEVLCVAPRH
;
A
#
# COMPACT_ATOMS: atom_id res chain seq x y z
N MET A 1 -38.02 52.62 -12.89
CA MET A 1 -37.69 51.60 -11.89
C MET A 1 -36.52 50.79 -12.43
N LYS A 2 -35.35 50.80 -11.76
CA LYS A 2 -34.18 50.00 -12.16
C LYS A 2 -34.28 48.64 -11.47
N SER A 3 -34.61 47.61 -12.22
CA SER A 3 -34.59 46.23 -11.73
C SER A 3 -33.15 45.76 -11.65
N PHE A 4 -32.66 45.53 -10.44
CA PHE A 4 -31.41 44.80 -10.20
C PHE A 4 -31.76 43.32 -10.08
N THR A 5 -31.39 42.53 -11.08
CA THR A 5 -31.40 41.07 -10.98
C THR A 5 -30.20 40.63 -10.15
N ALA A 6 -30.47 40.10 -8.94
CA ALA A 6 -29.47 39.40 -8.15
C ALA A 6 -29.11 38.09 -8.87
N GLY A 7 -27.89 38.02 -9.42
CA GLY A 7 -27.33 36.79 -9.96
C GLY A 7 -26.99 35.83 -8.82
N LEU A 8 -27.57 34.63 -8.85
CA LEU A 8 -27.19 33.52 -7.97
C LEU A 8 -25.74 33.12 -8.28
N ALA A 9 -24.81 33.48 -7.39
CA ALA A 9 -23.47 32.95 -7.42
C ALA A 9 -23.51 31.50 -6.93
N THR A 10 -23.40 30.54 -7.84
CA THR A 10 -23.19 29.14 -7.51
C THR A 10 -21.79 28.97 -6.91
N LEU A 11 -21.73 28.70 -5.60
CA LEU A 11 -20.52 28.29 -4.92
C LEU A 11 -20.14 26.89 -5.42
N PHE A 12 -19.16 26.81 -6.32
CA PHE A 12 -18.49 25.54 -6.60
C PHE A 12 -17.56 25.21 -5.42
N ALA A 13 -17.89 24.18 -4.65
CA ALA A 13 -16.98 23.61 -3.68
C ALA A 13 -15.83 22.91 -4.42
N PHE A 14 -14.62 23.44 -4.29
CA PHE A 14 -13.41 22.74 -4.73
C PHE A 14 -13.15 21.57 -3.80
N THR A 15 -13.58 20.37 -4.18
CA THR A 15 -13.07 19.12 -3.59
C THR A 15 -11.73 18.80 -4.24
N GLY A 16 -10.69 19.56 -3.89
CA GLY A 16 -9.33 19.24 -4.31
C GLY A 16 -8.87 17.98 -3.58
N ALA A 17 -8.63 16.89 -4.31
CA ALA A 17 -7.94 15.72 -3.76
C ALA A 17 -6.53 16.18 -3.34
N VAL A 18 -6.24 16.12 -2.04
CA VAL A 18 -4.88 16.32 -1.54
C VAL A 18 -4.00 15.22 -2.10
N SER A 19 -3.03 15.59 -2.94
CA SER A 19 -2.02 14.66 -3.43
C SER A 19 -1.24 14.13 -2.25
N ALA A 20 -1.13 12.80 -2.14
CA ALA A 20 -0.37 12.19 -1.06
C ALA A 20 1.11 12.62 -1.13
N VAL A 21 1.69 12.98 0.02
CA VAL A 21 3.07 13.45 0.13
C VAL A 21 3.92 12.34 0.70
N CYS A 22 4.98 11.95 0.00
CA CYS A 22 5.93 10.98 0.52
C CYS A 22 6.60 11.51 1.81
N THR A 23 6.43 10.80 2.92
CA THR A 23 6.95 11.17 4.24
C THR A 23 8.22 10.40 4.61
N GLN A 24 8.44 9.23 4.00
CA GLN A 24 9.66 8.47 4.18
C GLN A 24 10.06 7.77 2.88
N SER A 25 11.34 7.85 2.54
CA SER A 25 11.89 7.29 1.30
C SER A 25 13.08 6.38 1.59
N TYR A 26 13.39 5.53 0.60
CA TYR A 26 14.53 4.63 0.59
C TYR A 26 15.24 4.70 -0.76
N VAL A 27 16.57 4.60 -0.75
CA VAL A 27 17.37 4.58 -1.97
C VAL A 27 17.84 3.16 -2.22
N VAL A 28 17.47 2.62 -3.37
CA VAL A 28 17.75 1.23 -3.77
C VAL A 28 19.26 0.99 -3.81
N GLN A 29 19.67 -0.08 -3.14
CA GLN A 29 21.05 -0.54 -3.04
C GLN A 29 21.29 -1.76 -3.93
N LYS A 30 22.58 -2.13 -4.07
CA LYS A 30 22.98 -3.31 -4.84
C LYS A 30 22.42 -4.57 -4.19
N GLY A 31 21.67 -5.37 -4.97
CA GLY A 31 21.08 -6.63 -4.52
C GLY A 31 19.66 -6.50 -3.97
N ASP A 32 19.12 -5.28 -3.90
CA ASP A 32 17.75 -5.07 -3.47
C ASP A 32 16.75 -5.62 -4.49
N ILE A 33 15.70 -6.23 -3.94
CA ILE A 33 14.42 -6.47 -4.60
C ILE A 33 13.31 -5.96 -3.68
N CYS A 34 12.14 -5.65 -4.22
CA CYS A 34 11.07 -5.02 -3.44
C CYS A 34 10.66 -5.83 -2.20
N ASN A 35 10.60 -7.16 -2.29
CA ASN A 35 10.26 -8.02 -1.14
C ASN A 35 11.32 -7.97 -0.03
N VAL A 36 12.61 -7.90 -0.38
CA VAL A 36 13.70 -7.78 0.59
C VAL A 36 13.69 -6.39 1.24
N ILE A 37 13.42 -5.33 0.47
CA ILE A 37 13.25 -3.99 1.03
C ILE A 37 12.07 -3.98 2.00
N ALA A 38 10.91 -4.48 1.57
CA ALA A 38 9.68 -4.57 2.36
C ALA A 38 9.94 -5.25 3.72
N LEU A 39 10.53 -6.46 3.69
CA LEU A 39 10.95 -7.20 4.88
C LEU A 39 11.89 -6.38 5.76
N SER A 40 12.98 -5.83 5.20
CA SER A 40 13.97 -5.07 5.98
C SER A 40 13.42 -3.79 6.60
N ARG A 41 12.29 -3.29 6.10
CA ARG A 41 11.64 -2.05 6.52
C ARG A 41 10.37 -2.28 7.33
N GLY A 42 9.95 -3.53 7.53
CA GLY A 42 8.73 -3.87 8.25
C GLY A 42 7.47 -3.29 7.61
N ILE A 43 7.42 -3.27 6.27
CA ILE A 43 6.26 -2.82 5.49
C ILE A 43 5.87 -3.89 4.49
N SER A 44 4.62 -3.89 4.03
CA SER A 44 4.22 -4.86 3.00
C SER A 44 4.83 -4.55 1.64
N ALA A 45 5.06 -5.59 0.83
CA ALA A 45 5.45 -5.39 -0.57
C ALA A 45 4.39 -4.56 -1.30
N SER A 46 3.11 -4.82 -1.05
CA SER A 46 1.97 -4.05 -1.59
C SER A 46 2.10 -2.55 -1.35
N GLN A 47 2.56 -2.14 -0.15
CA GLN A 47 2.79 -0.72 0.14
C GLN A 47 3.82 -0.10 -0.80
N ILE A 48 4.93 -0.78 -1.08
CA ILE A 48 5.92 -0.31 -2.04
C ILE A 48 5.32 -0.22 -3.45
N PHE A 49 4.52 -1.22 -3.87
CA PHE A 49 3.85 -1.21 -5.18
C PHE A 49 2.86 -0.04 -5.33
N ILE A 50 2.04 0.23 -4.31
CA ILE A 50 1.04 1.30 -4.30
C ILE A 50 1.71 2.68 -4.34
N LEU A 51 2.73 2.88 -3.52
CA LEU A 51 3.43 4.16 -3.40
C LEU A 51 4.41 4.44 -4.54
N ASN A 52 4.80 3.40 -5.29
CA ASN A 52 5.73 3.50 -6.42
C ASN A 52 5.18 2.72 -7.62
N PRO A 53 4.10 3.19 -8.25
CA PRO A 53 3.51 2.49 -9.40
C PRO A 53 4.56 2.21 -10.47
N ASN A 54 4.58 0.97 -10.96
CA ASN A 54 5.50 0.45 -11.99
C ASN A 54 6.98 0.30 -11.58
N ALA A 55 7.35 0.56 -10.32
CA ALA A 55 8.73 0.40 -9.89
C ALA A 55 9.16 -1.07 -9.82
N CYS A 56 8.35 -1.91 -9.19
CA CYS A 56 8.65 -3.33 -9.00
C CYS A 56 8.13 -4.15 -10.19
N PRO A 57 8.87 -5.17 -10.68
CA PRO A 57 10.15 -5.68 -10.15
C PRO A 57 11.40 -4.95 -10.69
N ASN A 58 11.23 -3.90 -11.51
CA ASN A 58 12.30 -3.28 -12.30
C ASN A 58 13.07 -2.16 -11.58
N ILE A 59 13.28 -2.29 -10.28
CA ILE A 59 14.02 -1.27 -9.52
C ILE A 59 15.50 -1.24 -9.89
N PHE A 60 16.14 -0.07 -9.82
CA PHE A 60 17.56 0.10 -10.13
C PHE A 60 18.33 0.80 -9.02
N ILE A 61 19.62 0.52 -8.90
CA ILE A 61 20.50 1.10 -7.86
C ILE A 61 20.45 2.64 -7.95
N GLY A 62 20.27 3.30 -6.80
CA GLY A 62 20.15 4.75 -6.70
C GLY A 62 18.74 5.28 -6.94
N GLN A 63 17.79 4.45 -7.38
CA GLN A 63 16.38 4.84 -7.46
C GLN A 63 15.85 5.17 -6.06
N ARG A 64 15.12 6.28 -5.93
CA ARG A 64 14.41 6.63 -4.70
C ARG A 64 13.00 6.06 -4.75
N LEU A 65 12.66 5.24 -3.77
CA LEU A 65 11.32 4.70 -3.53
C LEU A 65 10.68 5.43 -2.36
N CYS A 66 9.39 5.73 -2.47
CA CYS A 66 8.57 6.14 -1.35
C CYS A 66 8.13 4.92 -0.53
N LEU A 67 8.40 4.92 0.76
CA LEU A 67 8.00 3.82 1.66
C LEU A 67 6.75 4.16 2.46
N PHE A 68 6.52 5.44 2.76
CA PHE A 68 5.32 5.92 3.46
C PHE A 68 4.92 7.28 2.88
N ASP A 69 3.63 7.52 2.77
CA ASP A 69 3.10 8.83 2.43
C ASP A 69 2.05 9.31 3.45
N SER A 70 1.56 10.53 3.26
CA SER A 70 0.56 11.13 4.14
C SER A 70 -0.80 10.41 4.11
N ALA A 71 -1.10 9.60 3.10
CA ALA A 71 -2.40 8.97 2.86
C ALA A 71 -2.42 7.44 3.07
N TYR A 72 -1.28 6.75 2.96
CA TYR A 72 -1.15 5.29 2.94
C TYR A 72 0.01 4.78 3.81
N ASN A 73 -0.32 3.88 4.73
CA ASN A 73 0.54 3.26 5.74
C ASN A 73 -0.25 2.05 6.20
N CYS A 74 0.10 0.90 5.69
CA CYS A 74 -0.45 -0.32 6.22
C CYS A 74 0.27 -0.65 7.53
N GLN A 75 -0.41 -0.41 8.64
CA GLN A 75 -0.05 -0.94 9.95
C GLN A 75 -1.34 -1.28 10.71
N PRO A 76 -1.39 -2.40 11.44
CA PRO A 76 -0.32 -3.40 11.59
C PRO A 76 -0.04 -4.25 10.34
N VAL A 77 1.17 -4.80 10.30
CA VAL A 77 1.63 -5.81 9.35
C VAL A 77 1.97 -7.13 10.05
N VAL A 78 2.10 -8.21 9.29
CA VAL A 78 2.60 -9.51 9.77
C VAL A 78 3.62 -10.09 8.80
N ASP A 79 4.68 -10.68 9.34
CA ASP A 79 5.66 -11.45 8.56
C ASP A 79 5.15 -12.88 8.38
N VAL A 80 5.27 -13.45 7.19
CA VAL A 80 5.02 -14.87 6.92
C VAL A 80 6.17 -15.65 7.56
N ILE A 81 5.90 -16.42 8.62
CA ILE A 81 6.95 -16.92 9.53
C ILE A 81 7.41 -18.32 9.14
N GLN A 82 6.51 -19.23 8.73
CA GLN A 82 6.86 -20.66 8.59
C GLN A 82 6.27 -21.37 7.37
N PRO A 83 6.89 -22.48 6.93
CA PRO A 83 6.25 -23.45 6.04
C PRO A 83 4.93 -23.92 6.66
N GLY A 84 3.80 -23.56 6.04
CA GLY A 84 2.46 -23.83 6.56
C GLY A 84 1.60 -22.58 6.79
N ASP A 85 2.21 -21.40 6.82
CA ASP A 85 1.45 -20.16 6.70
C ASP A 85 0.78 -20.09 5.32
N SER A 86 -0.51 -19.80 5.33
CA SER A 86 -1.35 -19.60 4.16
C SER A 86 -2.13 -18.31 4.33
N CYS A 87 -2.66 -17.73 3.25
CA CYS A 87 -3.56 -16.60 3.37
C CYS A 87 -4.73 -16.90 4.32
N PHE A 88 -5.20 -18.16 4.37
CA PHE A 88 -6.28 -18.57 5.27
C PHE A 88 -5.86 -18.55 6.74
N SER A 89 -4.71 -19.12 7.09
CA SER A 89 -4.23 -19.11 8.48
C SER A 89 -3.92 -17.69 8.96
N ILE A 90 -3.35 -16.85 8.09
CA ILE A 90 -3.06 -15.44 8.36
C ILE A 90 -4.38 -14.67 8.56
N ALA A 91 -5.31 -14.73 7.61
CA ALA A 91 -6.59 -14.03 7.72
C ALA A 91 -7.35 -14.45 8.99
N THR A 92 -7.33 -15.73 9.33
CA THR A 92 -7.93 -16.26 10.57
C THR A 92 -7.26 -15.71 11.82
N ALA A 93 -5.93 -15.68 11.87
CA ALA A 93 -5.17 -15.17 13.02
C ALA A 93 -5.46 -13.68 13.29
N PHE A 94 -5.64 -12.89 12.23
CA PHE A 94 -5.92 -11.45 12.31
C PHE A 94 -7.42 -11.11 12.29
N LYS A 95 -8.29 -12.13 12.23
CA LYS A 95 -9.76 -11.98 12.23
C LYS A 95 -10.27 -11.09 11.07
N ILE A 96 -9.63 -11.18 9.92
CA ILE A 96 -10.06 -10.53 8.67
C ILE A 96 -10.54 -11.57 7.67
N THR A 97 -11.29 -11.15 6.66
CA THR A 97 -11.67 -12.06 5.57
C THR A 97 -10.52 -12.27 4.59
N LEU A 98 -10.52 -13.37 3.82
CA LEU A 98 -9.58 -13.53 2.70
C LEU A 98 -9.70 -12.39 1.70
N THR A 99 -10.93 -11.97 1.39
CA THR A 99 -11.19 -10.83 0.51
C THR A 99 -10.56 -9.55 1.03
N GLU A 100 -10.64 -9.31 2.33
CA GLU A 100 -10.01 -8.15 2.97
C GLU A 100 -8.49 -8.26 2.92
N LEU A 101 -7.91 -9.41 3.25
CA LEU A 101 -6.46 -9.66 3.13
C LEU A 101 -5.97 -9.39 1.70
N PHE A 102 -6.68 -9.86 0.67
CA PHE A 102 -6.32 -9.62 -0.73
C PHE A 102 -6.49 -8.16 -1.15
N SER A 103 -7.52 -7.48 -0.64
CA SER A 103 -7.74 -6.05 -0.91
C SER A 103 -6.60 -5.19 -0.35
N LEU A 104 -6.03 -5.61 0.78
CA LEU A 104 -4.91 -4.95 1.44
C LEU A 104 -3.55 -5.29 0.82
N ASN A 105 -3.47 -6.40 0.08
CA ASN A 105 -2.23 -6.92 -0.50
C ASN A 105 -2.46 -7.33 -1.96
N SER A 106 -2.60 -6.33 -2.83
CA SER A 106 -2.92 -6.53 -4.26
C SER A 106 -1.85 -7.28 -5.06
N ASN A 107 -0.67 -7.51 -4.48
CA ASN A 107 0.39 -8.34 -5.06
C ASN A 107 0.19 -9.84 -4.81
N ILE A 108 -0.76 -10.26 -3.97
CA ILE A 108 -1.06 -11.68 -3.71
C ILE A 108 -2.02 -12.20 -4.78
N ASP A 109 -1.79 -13.44 -5.24
CA ASP A 109 -2.74 -14.19 -6.06
C ASP A 109 -3.97 -14.54 -5.22
N SER A 110 -5.07 -13.85 -5.48
CA SER A 110 -6.34 -14.02 -4.77
C SER A 110 -7.07 -15.33 -5.09
N VAL A 111 -6.63 -16.08 -6.11
CA VAL A 111 -7.20 -17.38 -6.48
C VAL A 111 -6.48 -18.50 -5.75
N SER A 112 -5.14 -18.51 -5.80
CA SER A 112 -4.34 -19.63 -5.34
C SER A 112 -3.55 -19.38 -4.05
N CYS A 113 -3.27 -18.11 -3.72
CA CYS A 113 -2.36 -17.71 -2.63
C CYS A 113 -1.00 -18.45 -2.66
N THR A 114 -0.50 -18.84 -3.84
CA THR A 114 0.76 -19.58 -3.94
C THR A 114 2.00 -18.69 -4.03
N ASN A 115 1.83 -17.37 -4.01
CA ASN A 115 2.90 -16.40 -4.20
C ASN A 115 3.26 -15.63 -2.92
N ILE A 116 2.93 -16.18 -1.74
CA ILE A 116 3.45 -15.73 -0.46
C ILE A 116 4.62 -16.62 -0.03
N PHE A 117 5.67 -16.03 0.54
CA PHE A 117 6.89 -16.74 0.92
C PHE A 117 7.32 -16.40 2.35
N PRO A 118 8.03 -17.30 3.05
CA PRO A 118 8.63 -16.97 4.34
C PRO A 118 9.47 -15.69 4.27
N GLY A 119 9.24 -14.79 5.23
CA GLY A 119 9.83 -13.44 5.25
C GLY A 119 9.08 -12.41 4.40
N GLU A 120 7.94 -12.73 3.79
CA GLU A 120 7.09 -11.70 3.18
C GLU A 120 6.27 -10.99 4.25
N VAL A 121 6.10 -9.68 4.13
CA VAL A 121 5.34 -8.87 5.08
C VAL A 121 3.99 -8.53 4.45
N LEU A 122 2.90 -8.86 5.15
CA LEU A 122 1.54 -8.64 4.68
C LEU A 122 0.81 -7.61 5.53
N CYS A 123 -0.01 -6.82 4.85
CA CYS A 123 -0.94 -5.89 5.43
C CYS A 123 -2.16 -6.62 6.02
N VAL A 124 -2.50 -6.38 7.28
CA VAL A 124 -3.60 -7.09 7.96
C VAL A 124 -4.65 -6.16 8.57
N ALA A 125 -4.54 -4.85 8.34
CA ALA A 125 -5.59 -3.89 8.64
C ALA A 125 -5.53 -2.68 7.69
N PRO A 126 -6.68 -2.09 7.32
CA PRO A 126 -6.73 -0.78 6.67
C PRO A 126 -6.26 0.34 7.61
N ARG A 127 -5.86 1.49 7.06
CA ARG A 127 -5.78 2.73 7.86
C ARG A 127 -7.18 3.11 8.36
N HIS A 128 -7.30 3.40 9.65
CA HIS A 128 -8.33 4.28 10.19
C HIS A 128 -7.80 5.72 10.23
#